data_AF-A0A5K0ZRD4-F1
#
_entry.id   AF-A0A5K0ZRD4-F1
#
_cell.length_a   1.000
_cell.length_b   1.000
_cell.length_c   1.000
_cell.angle_alpha   90.00
_cell.angle_beta   90.00
_cell.angle_gamma   90.00
#
_symmetry.space_group_name_H-M   'P 1'
#
loop_
_entity.id
_entity.type
_entity.pdbx_description
1 polymer ?
#
loop_
_entity_poly.entity_id
_entity_poly.type
_entity_poly.pdbx_seq_one_letter_code
_entity_poly.pdbx_strand_id
1 'polypeptide(L)' 'TFREPVFIQEQADPKNVAAIILGGGAGTRLYPLTRRRAKPA' A
#
# COMPACT_ATOMS: atom_id res chain seq x y z
N THR A 1 -24.84 29.56 9.17
CA THR A 1 -23.81 29.72 8.12
C THR A 1 -22.74 28.66 8.34
N PHE A 2 -22.62 27.67 7.44
CA PHE A 2 -21.63 26.60 7.56
C PHE A 2 -20.37 27.02 6.80
N ARG A 3 -19.20 26.97 7.43
CA ARG A 3 -17.91 27.27 6.80
C ARG A 3 -17.23 25.94 6.48
N GLU A 4 -16.91 25.70 5.21
CA GLU A 4 -16.18 24.50 4.83
C GLU A 4 -14.77 24.52 5.43
N PRO A 5 -14.30 23.40 6.00
CA PRO A 5 -12.93 23.28 6.43
C PRO A 5 -12.01 23.32 5.19
N VAL A 6 -11.08 24.29 5.18
CA VAL A 6 -10.03 24.35 4.17
C VAL A 6 -8.95 23.35 4.56
N PHE A 7 -8.88 22.24 3.83
CA PHE A 7 -7.77 21.30 3.95
C PHE A 7 -6.60 21.81 3.12
N ILE A 8 -5.57 22.33 3.78
CA ILE A 8 -4.27 22.59 3.14
C ILE A 8 -3.59 21.23 2.96
N GLN A 9 -3.36 20.82 1.72
CA GLN A 9 -2.54 19.64 1.46
C GLN A 9 -1.08 20.04 1.53
N GLU A 10 -0.39 19.68 2.62
CA GLU A 10 1.06 19.71 2.62
C GLU A 10 1.59 18.63 1.66
N GLN A 11 2.19 19.06 0.55
CA GLN A 11 2.83 18.16 -0.39
C GLN A 11 4.12 17.63 0.25
N ALA A 12 4.18 16.31 0.49
CA ALA A 12 5.43 15.66 0.89
C ALA A 12 6.40 15.55 -0.30
N ASP A 13 7.67 15.87 -0.10
CA ASP A 13 8.71 15.65 -1.11
C ASP A 13 8.99 14.14 -1.24
N PRO A 14 8.79 13.53 -2.43
CA PRO A 14 9.07 12.11 -2.66
C PRO A 14 10.51 11.70 -2.34
N LYS A 15 11.48 12.62 -2.36
CA LYS A 15 12.87 12.33 -2.00
C LYS A 15 13.07 12.06 -0.51
N ASN A 16 12.15 12.55 0.33
CA ASN A 16 12.21 12.42 1.79
C ASN A 16 11.31 11.30 2.34
N VAL A 17 10.62 10.56 1.46
CA VAL A 17 9.63 9.53 1.85
C VAL A 17 9.98 8.20 1.19
N ALA A 18 9.88 7.11 1.95
CA ALA A 18 10.04 5.76 1.43
C ALA A 18 8.69 5.06 1.26
N ALA A 19 8.49 4.37 0.13
CA ALA A 19 7.38 3.46 -0.08
C ALA A 19 7.81 2.03 0.25
N ILE A 20 7.05 1.35 1.12
CA ILE A 20 7.32 -0.05 1.50
C ILE A 20 6.21 -0.91 0.90
N ILE A 21 6.58 -1.80 -0.03
CA ILE A 21 5.66 -2.79 -0.58
C ILE A 21 5.81 -4.08 0.22
N LEU A 22 4.79 -4.41 1.02
CA LEU A 22 4.74 -5.65 1.77
C LEU A 22 4.37 -6.80 0.84
N GLY A 23 5.38 -7.42 0.22
CA GLY A 23 5.24 -8.64 -0.56
C GLY A 23 5.26 -9.90 0.31
N GLY A 24 5.15 -11.07 -0.34
CA GLY A 24 5.48 -12.35 0.31
C GLY A 24 4.32 -13.13 0.92
N GLY A 25 3.07 -12.69 0.76
CA GLY A 25 1.92 -13.40 1.31
C GLY A 25 1.79 -14.84 0.76
N ALA A 26 1.46 -15.81 1.61
CA ALA A 26 1.42 -17.23 1.24
C ALA A 26 0.35 -17.59 0.18
N GLY A 27 -0.69 -16.77 0.03
CA GLY A 27 -1.76 -17.00 -0.95
C GLY A 27 -2.48 -18.33 -0.74
N THR A 28 -2.90 -18.65 0.49
CA THR A 28 -3.46 -19.97 0.86
C THR A 28 -4.64 -20.42 0.01
N ARG A 29 -5.48 -19.48 -0.45
CA ARG A 29 -6.60 -19.76 -1.38
C ARG A 29 -6.17 -20.20 -2.78
N LEU A 30 -4.91 -19.98 -3.15
CA LEU A 30 -4.32 -20.36 -4.42
C LEU A 30 -3.45 -21.61 -4.31
N TYR A 31 -3.44 -22.30 -3.16
CA TYR A 31 -2.76 -23.59 -3.06
C TYR A 31 -3.32 -24.55 -4.14
N PRO A 32 -2.47 -25.28 -4.91
CA PRO A 32 -1.02 -25.43 -4.78
C PRO A 32 -0.17 -24.44 -5.60
N LEU A 33 -0.77 -23.49 -6.33
CA LEU A 33 -0.07 -22.56 -7.23
C LEU A 33 0.95 -21.65 -6.50
N THR A 34 0.70 -21.35 -5.22
CA THR A 34 1.62 -20.59 -4.35
C THR A 34 2.46 -21.47 -3.43
N ARG A 35 2.57 -22.79 -3.68
CA ARG A 35 3.35 -23.70 -2.80
C ARG A 35 4.84 -23.34 -2.72
N ARG A 36 5.42 -22.85 -3.81
CA ARG A 36 6.85 -22.49 -3.91
C ARG A 36 7.09 -21.01 -4.14
N ARG A 37 6.02 -20.21 -4.20
CA ARG A 37 6.10 -18.77 -4.49
C ARG A 37 5.07 -18.00 -3.68
N ALA A 38 5.38 -16.77 -3.32
CA ALA A 38 4.41 -15.87 -2.74
C ALA A 38 3.31 -15.50 -3.76
N LYS A 39 2.14 -15.13 -3.23
CA LYS A 39 1.11 -14.41 -3.97
C LYS A 39 1.69 -13.06 -4.42
N PRO A 40 1.61 -12.69 -5.70
CA PRO A 40 1.92 -11.33 -6.12
C PRO A 40 0.94 -10.34 -5.47
N ALA A 41 1.47 -9.20 -5.01
CA ALA A 41 0.66 -8.11 -4.45
C ALA A 41 -0.39 -7.64 -5.46
#